data_AF-W2IG27-F1
#
_entry.id   AF-W2IG27-F1
#
_cell.length_a   1.000
_cell.length_b   1.000
_cell.length_c   1.000
_cell.angle_alpha   90.00
_cell.angle_beta   90.00
_cell.angle_gamma   90.00
#
_symmetry.space_group_name_H-M   'P 1'
#
loop_
_entity.id
_entity.type
_entity.pdbx_description
1 polymer ?
#
loop_
_entity_poly.entity_id
_entity_poly.type
_entity_poly.pdbx_seq_one_letter_code
_entity_poly.pdbx_strand_id
1 'polypeptide(L)'
;MADVKRHAGNALRYAKERGILTDIADAGERYLVSKSNKKEHHDMIHQVRKTIKSRYGIGVASKPRKTKFAKGSPEAKAHMAKLRAMRKNKHGKPMQAGSFTM
;
A
#
# COMPACT_ATOMS: atom_id res chain seq x y z
N MET A 1 18.85 5.96 -16.42
CA MET A 1 18.54 6.49 -15.06
C MET A 1 17.07 6.37 -14.67
N ALA A 2 16.11 6.68 -15.56
CA ALA A 2 14.69 6.58 -15.24
C ALA A 2 14.24 5.16 -14.81
N ASP A 3 14.78 4.12 -15.45
CA ASP A 3 14.45 2.73 -15.11
C ASP A 3 14.91 2.35 -13.71
N VAL A 4 16.12 2.74 -13.30
CA VAL A 4 16.65 2.47 -11.96
C VAL A 4 15.74 3.06 -10.88
N LYS A 5 15.30 4.31 -11.06
CA LYS A 5 14.36 4.98 -10.15
C LYS A 5 13.03 4.23 -10.08
N ARG A 6 12.53 3.74 -11.22
CA ARG A 6 11.29 2.94 -11.29
C ARG A 6 11.43 1.60 -10.58
N HIS A 7 12.53 0.89 -10.81
CA HIS A 7 12.82 -0.41 -10.19
C HIS A 7 13.00 -0.27 -8.68
N ALA A 8 13.74 0.74 -8.21
CA ALA A 8 13.90 1.03 -6.79
C ALA A 8 12.55 1.34 -6.11
N GLY A 9 11.71 2.16 -6.74
CA GLY A 9 10.36 2.45 -6.23
C GLY A 9 9.48 1.20 -6.13
N ASN A 10 9.54 0.32 -7.13
CA ASN A 10 8.81 -0.95 -7.11
C ASN A 10 9.32 -1.91 -6.03
N ALA A 11 10.64 -2.03 -5.86
CA ALA A 11 11.25 -2.84 -4.81
C ALA A 11 10.88 -2.34 -3.41
N LEU A 12 10.94 -1.03 -3.19
CA LEU A 12 10.51 -0.41 -1.93
C LEU A 12 9.03 -0.69 -1.64
N ARG A 13 8.16 -0.55 -2.65
CA ARG A 13 6.74 -0.87 -2.51
C ARG A 13 6.53 -2.33 -2.16
N TYR A 14 7.22 -3.24 -2.84
CA TYR A 14 7.14 -4.67 -2.58
C TYR A 14 7.55 -5.02 -1.15
N ALA A 15 8.69 -4.48 -0.68
CA ALA A 15 9.18 -4.71 0.67
C ALA A 15 8.24 -4.17 1.76
N LYS A 16 7.53 -3.06 1.48
CA LYS A 16 6.47 -2.54 2.36
C LYS A 16 5.21 -3.40 2.34
N GLU A 17 4.74 -3.82 1.17
CA GLU A 17 3.51 -4.62 1.00
C GLU A 17 3.66 -6.03 1.60
N ARG A 18 4.85 -6.64 1.46
CA ARG A 18 5.15 -7.97 2.01
C ARG A 18 5.51 -7.99 3.49
N GLY A 19 5.66 -6.83 4.12
CA GLY A 19 6.04 -6.74 5.53
C GLY A 19 7.53 -6.91 5.81
N ILE A 20 8.38 -7.12 4.80
CA ILE A 20 9.82 -7.36 4.98
C ILE A 20 10.49 -6.26 5.81
N LEU A 21 10.19 -4.98 5.52
CA LEU A 21 10.75 -3.86 6.29
C LEU A 21 10.24 -3.82 7.73
N THR A 22 9.01 -4.29 7.96
CA THR A 22 8.42 -4.39 9.31
C THR A 22 9.13 -5.48 10.10
N ASP A 23 9.32 -6.66 9.51
CA ASP A 23 9.95 -7.80 10.16
C ASP A 23 11.39 -7.48 10.58
N ILE A 24 12.14 -6.81 9.70
CA ILE A 24 13.50 -6.34 10.00
C ILE A 24 13.50 -5.32 11.15
N ALA A 25 12.56 -4.36 11.13
CA ALA A 25 12.47 -3.35 12.18
C ALA A 25 12.11 -3.97 13.54
N ASP A 26 11.22 -4.97 13.56
CA ASP A 26 10.80 -5.66 14.78
C ASP A 26 11.92 -6.57 15.31
N ALA A 27 12.65 -7.27 14.42
CA ALA A 27 13.81 -8.04 14.80
C ALA A 27 14.92 -7.15 15.39
N GLY A 28 15.17 -6.00 14.77
CA GLY A 28 16.13 -5.00 15.27
C GLY A 28 15.74 -4.43 16.62
N GLU A 29 14.47 -4.10 16.81
CA GLU A 29 13.94 -3.64 18.11
C GLU A 29 14.17 -4.69 19.20
N ARG A 30 13.75 -5.94 18.97
CA ARG A 30 13.94 -7.04 19.94
C ARG A 30 15.40 -7.29 20.26
N TYR A 31 16.27 -7.25 19.25
CA TYR A 31 17.70 -7.41 19.43
C TYR A 31 18.28 -6.31 20.34
N LEU A 32 17.97 -5.04 20.07
CA LEU A 32 18.45 -3.91 20.87
C LEU A 32 17.90 -3.94 22.30
N VAL A 33 16.62 -4.31 22.47
CA VAL A 33 16.01 -4.49 23.80
C VAL A 33 16.73 -5.60 24.56
N SER A 34 17.00 -6.75 23.92
CA SER A 34 17.71 -7.88 24.57
C SER A 34 19.14 -7.55 25.00
N LYS A 35 19.78 -6.58 24.34
CA LYS A 35 21.15 -6.15 24.65
C LYS A 35 21.23 -5.06 25.71
N SER A 36 20.10 -4.49 26.10
CA SER A 36 20.04 -3.38 27.05
C SER A 36 19.38 -3.82 28.35
N ASN A 37 20.03 -3.54 29.48
CA ASN A 37 19.54 -3.92 30.82
C ASN A 37 18.82 -2.75 31.54
N LYS A 38 18.90 -1.53 31.03
CA LYS A 38 18.28 -0.35 31.64
C LYS A 38 16.96 -0.01 30.96
N LYS A 39 15.95 0.30 31.78
CA LYS A 39 14.60 0.65 31.32
C LYS A 39 14.58 1.90 30.42
N GLU A 40 15.43 2.90 30.70
CA GLU A 40 15.54 4.12 29.87
C GLU A 40 15.91 3.81 28.41
N HIS A 41 16.77 2.81 28.19
CA HIS A 41 17.16 2.41 26.83
C HIS A 41 16.01 1.74 26.10
N HIS A 42 15.20 0.94 26.78
CA HIS A 42 14.00 0.33 26.19
C HIS A 42 13.00 1.40 25.76
N ASP A 43 12.74 2.36 26.65
CA ASP A 43 11.82 3.47 26.38
C ASP A 43 12.28 4.27 25.14
N MET A 44 13.60 4.54 25.02
CA MET A 44 14.18 5.20 23.85
C MET A 44 14.07 4.35 22.57
N ILE A 45 14.36 3.05 22.63
CA ILE A 45 14.25 2.13 21.49
C ILE A 45 12.81 2.09 20.97
N HIS A 46 11.83 1.96 21.86
CA HIS A 46 10.41 1.97 21.50
C HIS A 46 9.97 3.31 20.91
N GLN A 47 10.49 4.43 21.40
CA GLN A 47 10.22 5.76 20.84
C GLN A 47 10.75 5.89 19.41
N VAL A 48 11.95 5.38 19.14
CA VAL A 48 12.51 5.33 17.78
C VAL A 48 11.66 4.43 16.88
N ARG A 49 11.23 3.25 17.34
CA ARG A 49 10.34 2.35 16.57
C ARG A 49 9.02 3.03 16.20
N LYS A 50 8.38 3.73 17.15
CA LYS A 50 7.14 4.50 16.91
C LYS A 50 7.36 5.57 15.83
N THR A 51 8.49 6.27 15.89
CA THR A 51 8.85 7.32 14.91
C THR A 51 9.06 6.72 13.52
N ILE A 52 9.74 5.58 13.42
CA ILE A 52 9.96 4.87 12.15
C ILE A 52 8.62 4.44 11.53
N LYS A 53 7.72 3.90 12.36
CA LYS A 53 6.38 3.49 11.93
C LYS A 53 5.57 4.67 11.41
N SER A 54 5.58 5.80 12.14
CA SER A 54 4.84 7.00 11.76
C SER A 54 5.39 7.66 10.49
N ARG A 55 6.70 7.90 10.43
CA ARG A 55 7.34 8.66 9.35
C ARG A 55 7.41 7.88 8.04
N TYR A 56 7.72 6.57 8.11
CA TYR A 56 8.00 5.77 6.92
C TYR A 56 6.91 4.76 6.57
N GLY A 57 5.89 4.61 7.43
CA GLY A 57 4.80 3.65 7.26
C GLY A 57 5.23 2.18 7.43
N ILE A 58 6.38 1.95 8.06
CA ILE A 58 6.94 0.60 8.28
C ILE A 58 6.31 0.00 9.54
N GLY A 59 5.47 -1.03 9.38
CA GLY A 59 4.67 -1.63 10.45
C GLY A 59 3.21 -1.16 10.51
N VAL A 60 2.75 -0.44 9.49
CA VAL A 60 1.32 -0.30 9.21
C VAL A 60 0.96 -1.47 8.30
N ALA A 61 0.05 -2.35 8.72
CA ALA A 61 -0.44 -3.42 7.86
C ALA A 61 -0.89 -2.80 6.54
N SER A 62 -0.17 -3.11 5.45
CA SER A 62 -0.64 -2.67 4.14
C SER A 62 -2.00 -3.33 3.98
N LYS A 63 -3.07 -2.51 3.91
CA LYS A 63 -4.40 -3.06 3.66
C LYS A 63 -4.25 -3.96 2.44
N PRO A 64 -4.60 -5.26 2.51
CA PRO A 64 -4.55 -6.10 1.33
C PRO A 64 -5.29 -5.32 0.26
N ARG A 65 -4.61 -5.03 -0.87
CA ARG A 65 -5.28 -4.35 -1.99
C ARG A 65 -6.56 -5.13 -2.19
N LYS A 66 -7.72 -4.47 -2.02
CA LYS A 66 -9.04 -5.06 -2.26
C LYS A 66 -8.85 -5.94 -3.48
N THR A 67 -8.98 -7.24 -3.26
CA THR A 67 -8.76 -8.27 -4.28
C THR A 67 -9.43 -7.75 -5.54
N LYS A 68 -8.65 -7.65 -6.63
CA LYS A 68 -9.26 -7.33 -7.92
C LYS A 68 -10.40 -8.34 -8.07
N PHE A 69 -11.63 -7.86 -8.24
CA PHE A 69 -12.78 -8.74 -8.33
C PHE A 69 -12.46 -9.84 -9.34
N ALA A 70 -12.75 -11.10 -9.00
CA ALA A 70 -12.53 -12.20 -9.93
C ALA A 70 -13.20 -11.88 -11.27
N LYS A 71 -12.52 -12.16 -12.38
CA LYS A 71 -13.00 -11.79 -13.72
C LYS A 71 -14.37 -12.42 -13.95
N GLY A 72 -15.40 -11.59 -14.12
CA GLY A 72 -16.78 -12.04 -14.33
C GLY A 72 -17.62 -12.24 -13.06
N SER A 73 -17.08 -12.00 -11.86
CA SER A 73 -17.84 -12.13 -10.62
C SER A 73 -19.04 -11.18 -10.57
N PRO A 74 -20.11 -11.52 -9.83
CA PRO A 74 -21.27 -10.64 -9.62
C PRO A 74 -20.86 -9.27 -9.07
N GLU A 75 -19.90 -9.26 -8.14
CA GLU A 75 -19.36 -8.05 -7.53
C GLU A 75 -18.63 -7.16 -8.55
N ALA A 76 -17.87 -7.75 -9.49
CA ALA A 76 -17.21 -7.02 -10.57
C ALA A 76 -18.24 -6.33 -11.48
N LYS A 77 -19.30 -7.05 -11.83
CA LYS A 77 -20.39 -6.54 -12.68
C LYS A 77 -21.14 -5.40 -11.99
N ALA A 78 -21.46 -5.56 -10.71
CA ALA A 78 -22.11 -4.52 -9.90
C ALA A 78 -21.23 -3.26 -9.77
N HIS A 79 -19.93 -3.43 -9.54
CA HIS A 79 -18.98 -2.32 -9.49
C HIS A 79 -18.92 -1.56 -10.82
N MET A 80 -18.87 -2.27 -11.96
CA MET A 80 -18.88 -1.65 -13.28
C MET A 80 -20.22 -0.97 -13.61
N ALA A 81 -21.34 -1.53 -13.18
CA ALA A 81 -22.66 -0.91 -13.33
C ALA A 81 -22.73 0.42 -12.55
N LYS A 82 -22.21 0.45 -11.31
CA LYS A 82 -22.11 1.67 -10.49
C LYS A 82 -21.25 2.74 -11.18
N LEU A 83 -20.10 2.37 -11.73
CA LEU A 83 -19.25 3.31 -12.47
C LEU A 83 -19.93 3.86 -13.72
N ARG A 84 -20.67 3.03 -14.46
CA ARG A 84 -21.45 3.47 -15.63
C ARG A 84 -22.56 4.45 -15.23
N ALA A 85 -23.27 4.17 -14.15
CA ALA A 85 -24.30 5.09 -13.62
C ALA A 85 -23.69 6.43 -13.19
N MET A 86 -22.56 6.41 -12.48
CA MET A 86 -21.84 7.64 -12.10
C MET A 86 -21.35 8.45 -13.31
N ARG A 87 -20.94 7.78 -14.40
CA ARG A 87 -20.57 8.47 -15.66
C ARG A 87 -21.76 9.14 -16.34
N LYS A 88 -22.95 8.51 -16.32
CA LYS A 88 -24.17 9.13 -16.87
C LYS A 88 -24.57 10.39 -16.09
N ASN A 89 -24.41 10.37 -14.77
CA ASN A 89 -24.85 11.47 -13.91
C ASN A 89 -23.91 12.69 -13.96
N LYS A 90 -22.63 12.53 -14.30
CA LYS A 90 -21.66 13.65 -14.34
C LYS A 90 -21.73 14.52 -15.59
N HIS A 91 -22.24 14.00 -16.71
CA HIS A 91 -22.19 14.73 -17.99
C HIS A 91 -23.53 14.87 -18.71
N GLY A 92 -24.63 14.31 -18.22
CA GLY A 92 -25.99 14.57 -18.75
C GLY A 92 -26.21 14.22 -20.23
N LYS A 93 -25.18 13.76 -20.94
CA LYS A 93 -25.17 13.39 -22.36
C LYS A 93 -24.53 12.00 -22.49
N PRO A 94 -25.07 11.11 -23.35
CA PRO A 94 -24.37 9.88 -23.69
C PRO A 94 -22.99 10.24 -24.28
N MET A 95 -21.93 9.60 -23.78
CA MET A 95 -20.61 9.70 -24.42
C MET A 95 -20.78 9.22 -25.87
N GLN A 96 -20.63 10.13 -26.82
CA GLN A 96 -20.53 9.79 -28.24
C GLN A 96 -19.31 8.89 -28.37
N ALA A 97 -19.53 7.63 -28.75
CA ALA A 97 -18.44 6.71 -29.02
C ALA A 97 -17.63 7.30 -30.17
N GLY A 98 -16.38 7.69 -29.89
CA GLY A 98 -15.45 8.10 -30.94
C GLY A 98 -15.39 6.99 -31.98
N SER A 99 -15.78 7.30 -33.20
CA SER A 99 -15.70 6.39 -34.34
C SER A 99 -14.24 6.00 -34.54
N PHE A 100 -13.94 4.72 -34.40
CA PHE A 100 -12.70 4.15 -34.88
C PHE A 100 -12.85 4.05 -36.40
N THR A 101 -12.34 5.04 -37.13
CA THR A 101 -12.10 4.89 -38.57
C THR A 101 -10.87 4.01 -38.75
N MET A 102 -11.07 2.85 -39.41
CA MET A 102 -9.97 2.02 -39.92
C MET A 102 -9.27 2.72 -41.09
#